data_AF-A0A850HI10-F1
#
_entry.id   AF-A0A850HI10-F1
#
_cell.length_a   1.000
_cell.length_b   1.000
_cell.length_c   1.000
_cell.angle_alpha   90.00
_cell.angle_beta   90.00
_cell.angle_gamma   90.00
#
_symmetry.space_group_name_H-M   'P 1'
#
loop_
_entity.id
_entity.type
_entity.pdbx_description
1 polymer ?
#
loop_
_entity_poly.entity_id
_entity_poly.type
_entity_poly.pdbx_seq_one_letter_code
_entity_poly.pdbx_strand_id
1 'polypeptide(L)'
;MKKRLAMVLALSMVSVSLLAGCGKQESGADEKKDDKKTESKAYEEKKAGDTFRVGFDQDFPPMGFVGDDGEYTGFDLELAQEVCERLELEFVPKPIAWDSKDAELESGGIDCIWNGFTMNGREDNYTWSDPYLNNKQVFVVRENSGIDSEKDLEGKVVDVQTDSSAQEALEDNQELTATFGNLQVIPDYNTGFMELESGAADAVAMDIVVASYQIEKRDAAFKILDKEIAAEEYGIGFAKGNEALRDQVQKALEEMAADGTMAKISEKWFGEDITTIGK
;
A
#
# COMPACT_ATOMS: atom_id res chain seq x y z
N MET A 1 -37.87 10.40 -53.27
CA MET A 1 -37.45 10.01 -54.63
C MET A 1 -36.03 9.50 -54.59
N LYS A 2 -35.82 8.25 -55.03
CA LYS A 2 -34.62 7.64 -55.67
C LYS A 2 -33.28 7.75 -54.91
N LYS A 3 -32.82 6.68 -54.24
CA LYS A 3 -32.14 5.44 -54.75
C LYS A 3 -30.62 5.64 -54.89
N ARG A 4 -29.81 4.77 -54.24
CA ARG A 4 -28.70 3.86 -54.70
C ARG A 4 -28.25 3.07 -53.45
N LEU A 5 -28.38 1.75 -53.23
CA LEU A 5 -28.20 0.47 -53.94
C LEU A 5 -26.76 0.07 -54.29
N ALA A 6 -26.20 -0.89 -53.53
CA ALA A 6 -25.32 -2.03 -53.88
C ALA A 6 -24.66 -2.53 -52.56
N MET A 7 -24.96 -3.68 -51.94
CA MET A 7 -24.96 -5.11 -52.34
C MET A 7 -23.56 -5.68 -52.62
N VAL A 8 -22.96 -6.40 -51.65
CA VAL A 8 -22.03 -7.53 -51.90
C VAL A 8 -22.18 -8.59 -50.80
N LEU A 9 -22.28 -9.83 -51.25
CA LEU A 9 -22.52 -11.09 -50.55
C LEU A 9 -21.32 -11.59 -49.74
N ALA A 10 -21.63 -12.32 -48.65
CA ALA A 10 -20.77 -13.30 -48.02
C ALA A 10 -20.70 -14.60 -48.84
N LEU A 11 -19.54 -15.26 -48.86
CA LEU A 11 -19.36 -16.73 -48.83
C LEU A 11 -17.85 -17.05 -48.88
N SER A 12 -17.31 -17.72 -47.86
CA SER A 12 -16.03 -18.44 -47.98
C SER A 12 -16.19 -19.84 -47.38
N MET A 13 -15.95 -20.83 -48.24
CA MET A 13 -16.17 -22.25 -48.05
C MET A 13 -15.03 -22.93 -47.30
N VAL A 14 -15.42 -23.95 -46.55
CA VAL A 14 -14.66 -25.00 -45.89
C VAL A 14 -13.72 -25.74 -46.85
N SER A 15 -12.55 -26.16 -46.37
CA SER A 15 -11.76 -27.25 -46.96
C SER A 15 -11.14 -28.08 -45.84
N VAL A 16 -11.72 -29.26 -45.59
CA VAL A 16 -11.15 -30.33 -44.77
C VAL A 16 -10.43 -31.28 -45.72
N SER A 17 -9.22 -31.69 -45.37
CA SER A 17 -8.57 -32.85 -45.98
C SER A 17 -7.83 -33.62 -44.90
N LEU A 18 -8.29 -34.84 -44.69
CA LEU A 18 -7.87 -35.82 -43.70
C LEU A 18 -7.19 -36.99 -44.45
N LEU A 19 -6.26 -37.65 -43.72
CA LEU A 19 -5.82 -39.06 -43.80
C LEU A 19 -4.61 -39.43 -44.67
N ALA A 20 -3.55 -39.89 -43.99
CA ALA A 20 -3.12 -41.30 -43.86
C ALA A 20 -1.89 -41.34 -42.91
N GLY A 21 -1.65 -42.27 -41.97
CA GLY A 21 -2.23 -43.58 -41.69
C GLY A 21 -1.17 -44.69 -41.85
N CYS A 22 -0.51 -45.11 -40.76
CA CYS A 22 0.20 -46.39 -40.45
C CYS A 22 1.05 -46.15 -39.18
N GLY A 23 1.21 -46.98 -38.14
CA GLY A 23 0.79 -48.34 -37.81
C GLY A 23 1.79 -48.96 -36.82
N LYS A 24 1.38 -49.14 -35.54
CA LYS A 24 1.71 -50.19 -34.54
C LYS A 24 3.15 -50.41 -33.97
N GLN A 25 3.26 -50.25 -32.63
CA GLN A 25 3.84 -51.14 -31.58
C GLN A 25 5.03 -50.66 -30.70
N GLU A 26 4.74 -50.60 -29.39
CA GLU A 26 5.55 -50.81 -28.15
C GLU A 26 6.62 -49.85 -27.62
N SER A 27 6.32 -49.41 -26.38
CA SER A 27 7.20 -49.20 -25.20
C SER A 27 8.10 -47.96 -25.12
N GLY A 28 7.94 -47.25 -24.01
CA GLY A 28 8.79 -46.13 -23.60
C GLY A 28 8.00 -45.02 -22.91
N ALA A 29 7.58 -45.26 -21.66
CA ALA A 29 7.16 -44.18 -20.78
C ALA A 29 8.43 -43.42 -20.34
N ASP A 30 8.69 -42.29 -20.99
CA ASP A 30 9.54 -41.24 -20.45
C ASP A 30 8.61 -40.10 -20.04
N GLU A 31 8.25 -40.08 -18.76
CA GLU A 31 7.69 -38.89 -18.13
C GLU A 31 8.77 -37.80 -18.16
N LYS A 32 8.70 -36.91 -19.17
CA LYS A 32 9.30 -35.60 -19.04
C LYS A 32 8.55 -34.86 -17.92
N LYS A 33 9.14 -34.86 -16.73
CA LYS A 33 8.90 -33.81 -15.74
C LYS A 33 9.23 -32.48 -16.42
N ASP A 34 8.20 -31.70 -16.71
CA ASP A 34 8.32 -30.26 -16.87
C ASP A 34 8.73 -29.70 -15.50
N ASP A 35 10.04 -29.68 -15.23
CA ASP A 35 10.59 -28.74 -14.27
C ASP A 35 10.37 -27.35 -14.87
N LYS A 36 9.22 -26.74 -14.56
CA LYS A 36 9.06 -25.29 -14.63
C LYS A 36 10.10 -24.70 -13.67
N LYS A 37 11.29 -24.47 -14.20
CA LYS A 37 12.29 -23.60 -13.63
C LYS A 37 11.61 -22.23 -13.57
N THR A 38 11.13 -21.85 -12.39
CA THR A 38 10.79 -20.46 -12.10
C THR A 38 12.06 -19.67 -12.43
N GLU A 39 12.06 -18.95 -13.55
CA GLU A 39 13.09 -17.95 -13.80
C GLU A 39 12.96 -16.95 -12.65
N SER A 40 13.89 -16.99 -11.71
CA SER A 40 14.02 -15.95 -10.70
C SER A 40 14.25 -14.65 -11.47
N LYS A 41 13.29 -13.73 -11.41
CA LYS A 41 13.44 -12.38 -11.93
C LYS A 41 14.70 -11.79 -11.29
N ALA A 42 15.74 -11.61 -12.09
CA ALA A 42 16.97 -10.96 -11.62
C ALA A 42 16.66 -9.47 -11.51
N TYR A 43 16.79 -8.94 -10.31
CA TYR A 43 16.66 -7.51 -10.05
C TYR A 43 18.05 -6.87 -10.07
N GLU A 44 18.12 -5.66 -10.59
CA GLU A 44 19.35 -4.88 -10.73
C GLU A 44 19.11 -3.49 -10.11
N GLU A 45 20.19 -2.83 -9.68
CA GLU A 45 20.14 -1.43 -9.26
C GLU A 45 19.64 -0.53 -10.41
N LYS A 46 18.97 0.56 -10.04
CA LYS A 46 18.61 1.62 -11.00
C LYS A 46 19.82 2.50 -11.27
N LYS A 47 19.94 2.98 -12.50
CA LYS A 47 21.01 3.87 -12.96
C LYS A 47 20.54 5.31 -12.98
N ALA A 48 21.47 6.26 -12.91
CA ALA A 48 21.17 7.67 -13.10
C ALA A 48 20.32 7.91 -14.37
N GLY A 49 19.23 8.66 -14.21
CA GLY A 49 18.22 8.93 -15.22
C GLY A 49 17.11 7.87 -15.33
N ASP A 50 17.21 6.74 -14.63
CA ASP A 50 16.10 5.77 -14.55
C ASP A 50 14.97 6.33 -13.68
N THR A 51 13.74 5.95 -14.01
CA THR A 51 12.54 6.30 -13.22
C THR A 51 12.44 5.46 -11.95
N PHE A 52 12.14 6.09 -10.82
CA PHE A 52 11.76 5.45 -9.56
C PHE A 52 10.28 5.74 -9.24
N ARG A 53 9.43 4.73 -9.42
CA ARG A 53 7.98 4.80 -9.22
C ARG A 53 7.61 4.41 -7.80
N VAL A 54 7.18 5.38 -7.01
CA VAL A 54 6.80 5.15 -5.61
C VAL A 54 5.29 5.00 -5.51
N GLY A 55 4.82 3.80 -5.18
CA GLY A 55 3.41 3.53 -4.92
C GLY A 55 3.00 4.04 -3.54
N PHE A 56 1.94 4.85 -3.50
CA PHE A 56 1.45 5.46 -2.28
C PHE A 56 -0.08 5.60 -2.30
N ASP A 57 -0.70 5.67 -1.13
CA ASP A 57 -2.12 5.98 -0.98
C ASP A 57 -2.27 7.49 -0.82
N GLN A 58 -2.95 8.15 -1.76
CA GLN A 58 -3.09 9.61 -1.75
C GLN A 58 -4.05 10.16 -0.67
N ASP A 59 -4.71 9.26 0.08
CA ASP A 59 -5.64 9.57 1.15
C ASP A 59 -5.05 9.28 2.54
N PHE A 60 -3.70 9.25 2.66
CA PHE A 60 -2.97 8.91 3.89
C PHE A 60 -2.05 10.05 4.39
N PRO A 61 -2.61 11.19 4.80
CA PRO A 61 -1.80 12.25 5.37
C PRO A 61 -1.32 11.88 6.79
N PRO A 62 -0.10 12.27 7.21
CA PRO A 62 0.84 13.13 6.48
C PRO A 62 1.87 12.36 5.64
N MET A 63 1.73 11.04 5.43
CA MET A 63 2.77 10.22 4.80
C MET A 63 2.85 10.46 3.29
N GLY A 64 1.73 10.24 2.59
CA GLY A 64 1.55 10.53 1.18
C GLY A 64 0.12 10.97 0.97
N PHE A 65 -0.09 12.15 0.39
CA PHE A 65 -1.43 12.69 0.19
C PHE A 65 -1.47 13.80 -0.84
N VAL A 66 -2.68 14.23 -1.22
CA VAL A 66 -2.91 15.44 -2.03
C VAL A 66 -2.94 16.67 -1.12
N GLY A 67 -2.01 17.59 -1.32
CA GLY A 67 -1.96 18.86 -0.60
C GLY A 67 -3.06 19.85 -1.02
N ASP A 68 -3.16 20.97 -0.31
CA ASP A 68 -4.15 22.03 -0.60
C ASP A 68 -3.97 22.68 -1.98
N ASP A 69 -2.77 22.58 -2.56
CA ASP A 69 -2.43 23.04 -3.91
C ASP A 69 -2.80 22.03 -5.00
N GLY A 70 -3.28 20.83 -4.62
CA GLY A 70 -3.64 19.75 -5.52
C GLY A 70 -2.46 18.88 -5.96
N GLU A 71 -1.25 19.11 -5.43
CA GLU A 71 -0.06 18.33 -5.73
C GLU A 71 0.16 17.21 -4.70
N TYR A 72 0.86 16.15 -5.10
CA TYR A 72 1.22 15.09 -4.16
C TYR A 72 2.33 15.56 -3.23
N THR A 73 2.12 15.38 -1.93
CA THR A 73 3.04 15.79 -0.86
C THR A 73 2.97 14.80 0.30
N GLY A 74 3.85 14.97 1.27
CA GLY A 74 3.89 14.13 2.48
C GLY A 74 5.30 13.74 2.88
N PHE A 75 5.42 13.26 4.11
CA PHE A 75 6.67 12.84 4.71
C PHE A 75 7.39 11.79 3.86
N ASP A 76 6.71 10.72 3.45
CA ASP A 76 7.31 9.64 2.67
C ASP A 76 7.66 10.09 1.25
N LEU A 77 6.82 10.93 0.63
CA LEU A 77 7.11 11.45 -0.70
C LEU A 77 8.32 12.41 -0.70
N GLU A 78 8.51 13.18 0.37
CA GLU A 78 9.69 14.04 0.52
C GLU A 78 10.96 13.23 0.80
N LEU A 79 10.88 12.16 1.60
CA LEU A 79 12.01 11.23 1.74
C LEU A 79 12.35 10.55 0.41
N ALA A 80 11.34 10.09 -0.33
CA ALA A 80 11.52 9.45 -1.62
C ALA A 80 12.12 10.39 -2.67
N GLN A 81 11.70 11.66 -2.67
CA GLN A 81 12.27 12.67 -3.55
C GLN A 81 13.75 12.90 -3.24
N GLU A 82 14.12 13.08 -1.97
CA GLU A 82 15.52 13.26 -1.57
C GLU A 82 16.39 12.03 -1.93
N VAL A 83 15.86 10.82 -1.75
CA VAL A 83 16.53 9.59 -2.21
C VAL A 83 16.77 9.62 -3.72
N CYS A 84 15.77 10.03 -4.51
CA CYS A 84 15.92 10.14 -5.96
C CYS A 84 16.97 11.19 -6.36
N GLU A 85 17.01 12.33 -5.68
CA GLU A 85 18.00 13.39 -5.93
C GLU A 85 19.44 12.88 -5.71
N ARG A 86 19.68 12.12 -4.64
CA ARG A 86 21.00 11.52 -4.35
C ARG A 86 21.42 10.45 -5.35
N LEU A 87 20.46 9.68 -5.84
CA LEU A 87 20.68 8.58 -6.78
C LEU A 87 20.60 9.02 -8.25
N GLU A 88 20.36 10.32 -8.51
CA GLU A 88 20.14 10.89 -9.83
C GLU A 88 18.98 10.20 -10.60
N LEU A 89 17.94 9.76 -9.88
CA LEU A 89 16.76 9.09 -10.44
C LEU A 89 15.63 10.09 -10.73
N GLU A 90 14.78 9.77 -11.70
CA GLU A 90 13.53 10.50 -11.92
C GLU A 90 12.48 10.02 -10.93
N PHE A 91 12.14 10.86 -9.94
CA PHE A 91 11.08 10.59 -8.99
C PHE A 91 9.70 10.63 -9.65
N VAL A 92 8.93 9.56 -9.51
CA VAL A 92 7.54 9.49 -9.99
C VAL A 92 6.62 8.97 -8.89
N PRO A 93 5.89 9.85 -8.18
CA PRO A 93 4.85 9.43 -7.25
C PRO A 93 3.69 8.80 -8.04
N LYS A 94 3.25 7.62 -7.61
CA LYS A 94 2.17 6.83 -8.21
C LYS A 94 1.07 6.59 -7.18
N PRO A 95 -0.04 7.37 -7.20
CA PRO A 95 -1.17 7.07 -6.34
C PRO A 95 -1.77 5.73 -6.77
N ILE A 96 -2.08 4.88 -5.81
CA ILE A 96 -2.69 3.57 -6.00
C ILE A 96 -3.84 3.39 -5.00
N ALA A 97 -4.78 2.52 -5.32
CA ALA A 97 -5.70 2.02 -4.29
C ALA A 97 -4.90 1.09 -3.36
N TRP A 98 -5.10 1.20 -2.05
CA TRP A 98 -4.26 0.46 -1.11
C TRP A 98 -4.43 -1.07 -1.21
N ASP A 99 -5.61 -1.54 -1.60
CA ASP A 99 -5.91 -2.96 -1.88
C ASP A 99 -5.32 -3.46 -3.22
N SER A 100 -4.77 -2.58 -4.05
CA SER A 100 -4.09 -2.95 -5.30
C SER A 100 -2.56 -2.91 -5.21
N LYS A 101 -1.97 -2.57 -4.05
CA LYS A 101 -0.53 -2.36 -3.87
C LYS A 101 0.33 -3.55 -4.30
N ASP A 102 -0.12 -4.77 -4.01
CA ASP A 102 0.60 -6.00 -4.36
C ASP A 102 0.60 -6.23 -5.86
N ALA A 103 -0.55 -6.09 -6.50
CA ALA A 103 -0.67 -6.27 -7.94
C ALA A 103 0.15 -5.22 -8.72
N GLU A 104 0.18 -3.98 -8.24
CA GLU A 104 1.00 -2.90 -8.82
C GLU A 104 2.50 -3.19 -8.66
N LEU A 105 2.93 -3.70 -7.50
CA LEU A 105 4.33 -4.05 -7.25
C LEU A 105 4.77 -5.28 -8.08
N GLU A 106 3.96 -6.33 -8.10
CA GLU A 106 4.24 -7.57 -8.83
C GLU A 106 4.34 -7.34 -10.34
N SER A 107 3.42 -6.53 -10.88
CA SER A 107 3.40 -6.17 -12.31
C SER A 107 4.50 -5.19 -12.71
N GLY A 108 5.13 -4.50 -11.74
CA GLY A 108 6.11 -3.45 -11.97
C GLY A 108 5.49 -2.10 -12.35
N GLY A 109 4.20 -1.89 -12.05
CA GLY A 109 3.55 -0.58 -12.12
C GLY A 109 4.18 0.42 -11.13
N ILE A 110 4.66 -0.10 -10.00
CA ILE A 110 5.48 0.60 -9.01
C ILE A 110 6.78 -0.15 -8.75
N ASP A 111 7.81 0.57 -8.30
CA ASP A 111 9.12 0.00 -7.95
C ASP A 111 9.21 -0.34 -6.44
N CYS A 112 8.46 0.38 -5.60
CA CYS A 112 8.28 0.11 -4.18
C CYS A 112 6.93 0.63 -3.68
N ILE A 113 6.53 0.14 -2.50
CA ILE A 113 5.42 0.67 -1.69
C ILE A 113 6.05 1.49 -0.56
N TRP A 114 5.73 2.78 -0.50
CA TRP A 114 6.27 3.69 0.51
C TRP A 114 5.22 4.72 0.91
N ASN A 115 4.41 4.36 1.92
CA ASN A 115 3.32 5.16 2.44
C ASN A 115 2.90 4.65 3.84
N GLY A 116 3.75 4.82 4.85
CA GLY A 116 3.52 4.29 6.19
C GLY A 116 3.26 2.79 6.18
N PHE A 117 4.09 2.03 5.45
CA PHE A 117 3.76 0.63 5.17
C PHE A 117 4.22 -0.29 6.31
N THR A 118 3.27 -0.84 7.06
CA THR A 118 3.51 -1.74 8.18
C THR A 118 4.21 -3.03 7.76
N MET A 119 5.32 -3.34 8.46
CA MET A 119 6.13 -4.54 8.25
C MET A 119 5.57 -5.78 8.97
N ASN A 120 4.99 -5.58 10.16
CA ASN A 120 4.57 -6.65 11.06
C ASN A 120 3.48 -7.53 10.42
N GLY A 121 3.67 -8.85 10.43
CA GLY A 121 2.77 -9.81 9.77
C GLY A 121 3.04 -9.99 8.28
N ARG A 122 3.94 -9.19 7.70
CA ARG A 122 4.22 -9.10 6.26
C ARG A 122 5.71 -9.25 5.93
N GLU A 123 6.53 -9.67 6.91
CA GLU A 123 7.98 -9.75 6.80
C GLU A 123 8.43 -10.67 5.65
N ASP A 124 7.69 -11.76 5.41
CA ASP A 124 7.98 -12.73 4.37
C ASP A 124 7.37 -12.37 3.00
N ASN A 125 6.55 -11.33 2.89
CA ASN A 125 5.81 -11.00 1.66
C ASN A 125 6.62 -10.09 0.72
N TYR A 126 7.53 -9.29 1.26
CA TYR A 126 8.31 -8.30 0.53
C TYR A 126 9.81 -8.41 0.81
N THR A 127 10.61 -7.69 0.03
CA THR A 127 11.97 -7.35 0.44
C THR A 127 11.90 -6.00 1.13
N TRP A 128 12.30 -5.92 2.40
CA TRP A 128 12.11 -4.72 3.22
C TRP A 128 13.39 -3.90 3.37
N SER A 129 13.23 -2.57 3.43
CA SER A 129 14.22 -1.70 4.09
C SER A 129 14.30 -1.99 5.59
N ASP A 130 15.26 -1.37 6.28
CA ASP A 130 15.16 -1.24 7.73
C ASP A 130 13.92 -0.38 8.09
N PRO A 131 13.33 -0.57 9.28
CA PRO A 131 12.23 0.26 9.72
C PRO A 131 12.67 1.71 9.87
N TYR A 132 11.86 2.65 9.37
CA TYR A 132 12.16 4.08 9.40
C TYR A 132 11.30 4.88 10.39
N LEU A 133 10.22 4.28 10.92
CA LEU A 133 9.30 4.92 11.86
C LEU A 133 8.58 3.87 12.72
N ASN A 134 8.39 4.17 14.01
CA ASN A 134 7.53 3.38 14.91
C ASN A 134 6.10 3.92 14.89
N ASN A 135 5.13 3.05 14.80
CA ASN A 135 3.71 3.37 14.72
C ASN A 135 2.88 2.47 15.66
N LYS A 136 1.58 2.77 15.75
CA LYS A 136 0.59 1.91 16.39
C LYS A 136 -0.79 2.14 15.79
N GLN A 137 -1.60 1.09 15.82
CA GLN A 137 -3.01 1.14 15.44
C GLN A 137 -3.86 1.53 16.64
N VAL A 138 -4.78 2.47 16.43
CA VAL A 138 -5.64 3.06 17.46
C VAL A 138 -7.07 3.19 16.95
N PHE A 139 -8.00 3.49 17.86
CA PHE A 139 -9.35 3.92 17.49
C PHE A 139 -9.48 5.44 17.57
N VAL A 140 -10.09 6.04 16.56
CA VAL A 140 -10.51 7.44 16.54
C VAL A 140 -12.02 7.51 16.63
N VAL A 141 -12.53 8.38 17.50
CA VAL A 141 -13.97 8.62 17.70
C VAL A 141 -14.26 10.12 17.74
N ARG A 142 -15.53 10.51 17.61
CA ARG A 142 -15.94 11.89 17.92
C ARG A 142 -15.74 12.18 19.41
N GLU A 143 -15.25 13.35 19.77
CA GLU A 143 -15.04 13.83 21.15
C GLU A 143 -16.31 13.67 22.00
N ASN A 144 -17.45 14.08 21.44
CA ASN A 144 -18.76 14.08 22.10
C ASN A 144 -19.58 12.80 21.84
N SER A 145 -18.93 11.69 21.45
CA SER A 145 -19.59 10.41 21.19
C SER A 145 -20.08 9.70 22.46
N GLY A 146 -19.50 10.02 23.63
CA GLY A 146 -19.67 9.24 24.85
C GLY A 146 -18.94 7.90 24.84
N ILE A 147 -18.00 7.70 23.91
CA ILE A 147 -17.13 6.53 23.80
C ILE A 147 -15.77 6.94 24.40
N ASP A 148 -15.36 6.29 25.49
CA ASP A 148 -14.12 6.62 26.20
C ASP A 148 -13.13 5.45 26.23
N SER A 149 -13.58 4.25 25.85
CA SER A 149 -12.77 3.04 25.82
C SER A 149 -13.22 2.09 24.71
N GLU A 150 -12.41 1.07 24.41
CA GLU A 150 -12.74 0.01 23.47
C GLU A 150 -13.99 -0.78 23.87
N LYS A 151 -14.35 -0.79 25.16
CA LYS A 151 -15.58 -1.44 25.66
C LYS A 151 -16.84 -0.70 25.22
N ASP A 152 -16.76 0.61 25.06
CA ASP A 152 -17.90 1.43 24.62
C ASP A 152 -18.19 1.27 23.11
N LEU A 153 -17.34 0.52 22.41
CA LEU A 153 -17.54 0.09 21.02
C LEU A 153 -18.45 -1.14 20.89
N GLU A 154 -18.89 -1.74 21.99
CA GLU A 154 -19.85 -2.85 21.96
C GLU A 154 -21.15 -2.42 21.25
N GLY A 155 -21.54 -3.16 20.21
CA GLY A 155 -22.71 -2.85 19.39
C GLY A 155 -22.58 -1.64 18.48
N LYS A 156 -21.38 -1.04 18.35
CA LYS A 156 -21.10 0.14 17.51
C LYS A 156 -20.65 -0.21 16.10
N VAL A 157 -20.70 0.78 15.20
CA VAL A 157 -20.12 0.66 13.85
C VAL A 157 -18.67 1.13 13.90
N VAL A 158 -17.75 0.24 13.55
CA VAL A 158 -16.31 0.52 13.50
C VAL A 158 -15.85 0.39 12.05
N ASP A 159 -15.29 1.46 11.50
CA ASP A 159 -14.67 1.46 10.18
C ASP A 159 -13.21 1.00 10.25
N VAL A 160 -12.75 0.35 9.19
CA VAL A 160 -11.33 0.01 9.00
C VAL A 160 -11.00 0.01 7.50
N GLN A 161 -9.80 0.50 7.13
CA GLN A 161 -9.39 0.52 5.73
C GLN A 161 -9.11 -0.91 5.22
N THR A 162 -9.56 -1.19 4.00
CA THR A 162 -9.27 -2.45 3.30
C THR A 162 -7.78 -2.71 3.20
N ASP A 163 -7.36 -3.94 3.50
CA ASP A 163 -5.99 -4.43 3.37
C ASP A 163 -4.94 -3.64 4.21
N SER A 164 -5.42 -2.96 5.26
CA SER A 164 -4.62 -2.28 6.28
C SER A 164 -4.18 -3.24 7.38
N SER A 165 -3.14 -2.88 8.13
CA SER A 165 -2.72 -3.67 9.29
C SER A 165 -3.68 -3.52 10.47
N ALA A 166 -4.46 -2.42 10.55
CA ALA A 166 -5.59 -2.32 11.46
C ALA A 166 -6.63 -3.42 11.22
N GLN A 167 -6.95 -3.69 9.95
CA GLN A 167 -7.91 -4.74 9.59
C GLN A 167 -7.38 -6.10 10.05
N GLU A 168 -6.13 -6.41 9.70
CA GLU A 168 -5.44 -7.65 10.08
C GLU A 168 -5.42 -7.83 11.61
N ALA A 169 -5.03 -6.79 12.37
CA ALA A 169 -4.99 -6.83 13.82
C ALA A 169 -6.37 -7.03 14.48
N LEU A 170 -7.44 -6.50 13.87
CA LEU A 170 -8.81 -6.72 14.33
C LEU A 170 -9.33 -8.11 13.96
N GLU A 171 -8.96 -8.64 12.80
CA GLU A 171 -9.29 -10.02 12.39
C GLU A 171 -8.63 -11.05 13.31
N ASP A 172 -7.39 -10.80 13.74
CA ASP A 172 -6.67 -11.62 14.71
C ASP A 172 -7.24 -11.49 16.15
N ASN A 173 -7.80 -10.33 16.49
CA ASN A 173 -8.44 -10.09 17.78
C ASN A 173 -9.96 -10.34 17.74
N GLN A 174 -10.33 -11.60 17.48
CA GLN A 174 -11.75 -12.00 17.36
C GLN A 174 -12.60 -11.70 18.60
N GLU A 175 -12.01 -11.72 19.80
CA GLU A 175 -12.74 -11.41 21.03
C GLU A 175 -13.23 -9.96 21.04
N LEU A 176 -12.37 -9.00 20.68
CA LEU A 176 -12.73 -7.59 20.59
C LEU A 176 -13.69 -7.36 19.41
N THR A 177 -13.34 -7.86 18.22
CA THR A 177 -14.09 -7.60 16.99
C THR A 177 -15.51 -8.15 17.06
N ALA A 178 -15.74 -9.28 17.73
CA ALA A 178 -17.07 -9.84 17.93
C ALA A 178 -17.98 -8.98 18.84
N THR A 179 -17.44 -8.00 19.57
CA THR A 179 -18.25 -7.07 20.37
C THR A 179 -18.88 -5.97 19.52
N PHE A 180 -18.30 -5.64 18.36
CA PHE A 180 -18.81 -4.57 17.52
C PHE A 180 -20.17 -4.93 16.93
N GLY A 181 -21.01 -3.92 16.70
CA GLY A 181 -22.26 -4.10 15.97
C GLY A 181 -22.02 -4.36 14.50
N ASN A 182 -20.99 -3.70 13.94
CA ASN A 182 -20.50 -3.91 12.58
C ASN A 182 -19.04 -3.50 12.48
N LEU A 183 -18.18 -4.35 11.92
CA LEU A 183 -16.86 -3.95 11.43
C LEU A 183 -16.98 -3.70 9.92
N GLN A 184 -16.97 -2.44 9.52
CA GLN A 184 -17.15 -2.02 8.15
C GLN A 184 -15.78 -1.79 7.48
N VAL A 185 -15.56 -2.45 6.35
CA VAL A 185 -14.36 -2.27 5.54
C VAL A 185 -14.60 -1.16 4.53
N ILE A 186 -13.77 -0.11 4.58
CA ILE A 186 -13.85 1.08 3.72
C ILE A 186 -12.61 1.19 2.83
N PRO A 187 -12.69 1.89 1.69
CA PRO A 187 -11.56 1.98 0.74
C PRO A 187 -10.39 2.83 1.26
N ASP A 188 -10.68 3.90 2.01
CA ASP A 188 -9.69 4.91 2.41
C ASP A 188 -10.08 5.61 3.72
N TYR A 189 -9.11 6.24 4.39
CA TYR A 189 -9.38 6.92 5.66
C TYR A 189 -10.20 8.20 5.52
N ASN A 190 -10.20 8.85 4.35
CA ASN A 190 -11.05 10.02 4.11
C ASN A 190 -12.53 9.65 4.19
N THR A 191 -12.92 8.50 3.66
CA THR A 191 -14.26 7.91 3.82
C THR A 191 -14.57 7.69 5.30
N GLY A 192 -13.64 7.11 6.07
CA GLY A 192 -13.84 6.86 7.51
C GLY A 192 -14.04 8.15 8.31
N PHE A 193 -13.27 9.21 8.04
CA PHE A 193 -13.50 10.51 8.68
C PHE A 193 -14.85 11.12 8.27
N MET A 194 -15.26 11.01 7.00
CA MET A 194 -16.59 11.48 6.56
C MET A 194 -17.74 10.71 7.26
N GLU A 195 -17.57 9.41 7.48
CA GLU A 195 -18.53 8.57 8.20
C GLU A 195 -18.56 8.89 9.70
N LEU A 196 -17.42 9.18 10.31
CA LEU A 196 -17.35 9.73 11.66
C LEU A 196 -18.05 11.09 11.75
N GLU A 197 -17.86 12.01 10.80
CA GLU A 197 -18.49 13.34 10.84
C GLU A 197 -20.01 13.26 10.70
N SER A 198 -20.49 12.38 9.82
CA SER A 198 -21.93 12.19 9.57
C SER A 198 -22.63 11.35 10.63
N GLY A 199 -21.88 10.58 11.43
CA GLY A 199 -22.42 9.62 12.39
C GLY A 199 -22.83 8.28 11.78
N ALA A 200 -22.38 7.99 10.55
CA ALA A 200 -22.56 6.68 9.91
C ALA A 200 -21.67 5.61 10.58
N ALA A 201 -20.47 5.98 10.99
CA ALA A 201 -19.57 5.19 11.84
C ALA A 201 -19.44 5.82 13.23
N ASP A 202 -19.14 5.01 14.24
CA ASP A 202 -18.89 5.45 15.61
C ASP A 202 -17.39 5.56 15.93
N ALA A 203 -16.57 4.73 15.28
CA ALA A 203 -15.12 4.72 15.39
C ALA A 203 -14.46 4.38 14.05
N VAL A 204 -13.20 4.78 13.87
CA VAL A 204 -12.33 4.29 12.79
C VAL A 204 -11.07 3.71 13.43
N ALA A 205 -10.69 2.50 13.05
CA ALA A 205 -9.40 1.90 13.39
C ALA A 205 -8.33 2.32 12.37
N MET A 206 -7.26 2.97 12.82
CA MET A 206 -6.22 3.54 11.96
C MET A 206 -4.90 3.81 12.67
N ASP A 207 -3.89 4.14 11.88
CA ASP A 207 -2.57 4.54 12.34
C ASP A 207 -2.60 5.82 13.18
N ILE A 208 -1.83 5.82 14.28
CA ILE A 208 -1.76 7.00 15.15
C ILE A 208 -1.20 8.23 14.43
N VAL A 209 -0.28 8.05 13.48
CA VAL A 209 0.29 9.17 12.72
C VAL A 209 -0.77 9.87 11.87
N VAL A 210 -1.67 9.11 11.26
CA VAL A 210 -2.81 9.64 10.48
C VAL A 210 -3.82 10.28 11.42
N ALA A 211 -4.19 9.58 12.49
CA ALA A 211 -5.12 10.08 13.50
C ALA A 211 -4.69 11.43 14.08
N SER A 212 -3.43 11.54 14.49
CA SER A 212 -2.87 12.75 15.12
C SER A 212 -2.88 13.93 14.15
N TYR A 213 -2.43 13.71 12.91
CA TYR A 213 -2.42 14.76 11.90
C TYR A 213 -3.84 15.24 11.55
N GLN A 214 -4.79 14.32 11.39
CA GLN A 214 -6.17 14.66 11.03
C GLN A 214 -6.89 15.42 12.15
N ILE A 215 -6.64 15.05 13.42
CA ILE A 215 -7.16 15.78 14.58
C ILE A 215 -6.59 17.20 14.61
N GLU A 216 -5.28 17.38 14.39
CA GLU A 216 -4.65 18.69 14.37
C GLU A 216 -5.18 19.57 13.22
N LYS A 217 -5.32 19.00 12.02
CA LYS A 217 -5.70 19.76 10.81
C LYS A 217 -7.17 20.11 10.74
N ARG A 218 -8.06 19.21 11.15
CA ARG A 218 -9.50 19.39 10.91
C ARG A 218 -10.15 20.38 11.87
N ASP A 219 -9.46 20.78 12.96
CA ASP A 219 -10.07 21.52 14.10
C ASP A 219 -11.40 20.89 14.53
N ALA A 220 -11.53 19.59 14.27
CA ALA A 220 -12.74 18.81 14.46
C ALA A 220 -12.61 18.07 15.79
N ALA A 221 -13.73 17.97 16.49
CA ALA A 221 -13.80 17.34 17.80
C ALA A 221 -13.74 15.81 17.63
N PHE A 222 -12.56 15.27 17.37
CA PHE A 222 -12.24 13.86 17.47
C PHE A 222 -11.20 13.62 18.57
N LYS A 223 -11.20 12.40 19.11
CA LYS A 223 -10.19 11.92 20.04
C LYS A 223 -9.73 10.51 19.69
N ILE A 224 -8.51 10.21 20.09
CA ILE A 224 -7.93 8.87 20.05
C ILE A 224 -8.25 8.17 21.36
N LEU A 225 -8.72 6.92 21.30
CA LEU A 225 -8.89 6.09 22.50
C LEU A 225 -7.54 5.58 22.99
N ASP A 226 -7.38 5.42 24.31
CA ASP A 226 -6.14 4.92 24.92
C ASP A 226 -5.75 3.50 24.48
N LYS A 227 -6.71 2.74 23.94
CA LYS A 227 -6.49 1.37 23.47
C LYS A 227 -5.57 1.38 22.24
N GLU A 228 -4.39 0.80 22.42
CA GLU A 228 -3.54 0.36 21.32
C GLU A 228 -4.05 -0.99 20.81
N ILE A 229 -4.39 -1.05 19.52
CA ILE A 229 -4.84 -2.26 18.81
C ILE A 229 -3.62 -3.14 18.54
N ALA A 230 -2.56 -2.54 17.96
CA ALA A 230 -1.27 -3.17 17.67
C ALA A 230 -0.15 -2.13 17.69
N ALA A 231 1.07 -2.55 18.04
CA ALA A 231 2.29 -1.76 17.85
C ALA A 231 2.99 -2.22 16.57
N GLU A 232 3.55 -1.27 15.81
CA GLU A 232 3.97 -1.53 14.44
C GLU A 232 5.24 -0.75 14.07
N GLU A 233 5.96 -1.25 13.07
CA GLU A 233 7.09 -0.58 12.44
C GLU A 233 6.80 -0.37 10.95
N TYR A 234 7.11 0.82 10.44
CA TYR A 234 7.01 1.12 9.02
C TYR A 234 8.32 0.89 8.30
N GLY A 235 8.24 0.26 7.13
CA GLY A 235 9.34 0.04 6.20
C GLY A 235 8.95 0.35 4.76
N ILE A 236 9.92 0.26 3.87
CA ILE A 236 9.69 0.36 2.42
C ILE A 236 9.61 -1.05 1.86
N GLY A 237 8.48 -1.36 1.22
CA GLY A 237 8.22 -2.67 0.63
C GLY A 237 8.67 -2.73 -0.83
N PHE A 238 9.65 -3.57 -1.13
CA PHE A 238 10.08 -3.87 -2.50
C PHE A 238 9.60 -5.26 -2.92
N ALA A 239 9.53 -5.51 -4.24
CA ALA A 239 9.17 -6.82 -4.75
C ALA A 239 10.07 -7.91 -4.15
N LYS A 240 9.50 -9.07 -3.80
CA LYS A 240 10.24 -10.15 -3.15
C LYS A 240 11.46 -10.58 -3.99
N GLY A 241 12.63 -10.60 -3.36
CA GLY A 241 13.93 -10.86 -3.98
C GLY A 241 14.62 -9.65 -4.63
N ASN A 242 14.02 -8.45 -4.60
CA ASN A 242 14.61 -7.22 -5.13
C ASN A 242 15.57 -6.56 -4.13
N GLU A 243 16.59 -7.31 -3.70
CA GLU A 243 17.61 -6.82 -2.76
C GLU A 243 18.44 -5.68 -3.36
N ALA A 244 18.69 -5.70 -4.67
CA ALA A 244 19.50 -4.68 -5.35
C ALA A 244 18.90 -3.27 -5.22
N LEU A 245 17.62 -3.09 -5.53
CA LEU A 245 16.97 -1.79 -5.39
C LEU A 245 16.77 -1.42 -3.91
N ARG A 246 16.45 -2.40 -3.06
CA ARG A 246 16.32 -2.18 -1.61
C ARG A 246 17.62 -1.65 -1.02
N ASP A 247 18.75 -2.30 -1.28
CA ASP A 247 20.07 -1.91 -0.76
C ASP A 247 20.47 -0.51 -1.24
N GLN A 248 20.18 -0.19 -2.51
CA GLN A 248 20.44 1.12 -3.08
C GLN A 248 19.66 2.24 -2.36
N VAL A 249 18.36 2.02 -2.09
CA VAL A 249 17.51 2.97 -1.36
C VAL A 249 17.91 3.04 0.12
N GLN A 250 18.15 1.89 0.76
CA GLN A 250 18.57 1.80 2.16
C GLN A 250 19.85 2.62 2.41
N LYS A 251 20.84 2.50 1.54
CA LYS A 251 22.07 3.28 1.63
C LYS A 251 21.80 4.80 1.57
N ALA A 252 20.91 5.25 0.69
CA ALA A 252 20.55 6.66 0.60
C ALA A 252 19.86 7.15 1.90
N LEU A 253 18.98 6.34 2.49
CA LEU A 253 18.34 6.62 3.78
C LEU A 253 19.35 6.74 4.92
N GLU A 254 20.33 5.83 4.97
CA GLU A 254 21.43 5.88 5.96
C GLU A 254 22.28 7.15 5.81
N GLU A 255 22.57 7.58 4.57
CA GLU A 255 23.27 8.84 4.30
C GLU A 255 22.44 10.06 4.73
N MET A 256 21.13 10.06 4.47
CA MET A 256 20.19 11.11 4.91
C MET A 256 20.06 11.16 6.44
N ALA A 257 20.10 10.02 7.11
CA ALA A 257 20.11 9.96 8.57
C ALA A 257 21.43 10.52 9.13
N ALA A 258 22.56 10.13 8.54
CA ALA A 258 23.89 10.55 8.97
C ALA A 258 24.16 12.06 8.82
N ASP A 259 23.60 12.70 7.79
CA ASP A 259 23.75 14.14 7.56
C ASP A 259 22.61 15.00 8.14
N GLY A 260 21.62 14.36 8.77
CA GLY A 260 20.48 15.00 9.44
C GLY A 260 19.40 15.50 8.49
N THR A 261 19.43 15.14 7.21
CA THR A 261 18.34 15.47 6.26
C THR A 261 17.04 14.77 6.64
N MET A 262 17.11 13.50 7.02
CA MET A 262 15.94 12.72 7.45
C MET A 262 15.26 13.36 8.68
N ALA A 263 16.06 13.76 9.68
CA ALA A 263 15.55 14.44 10.88
C ALA A 263 14.84 15.77 10.54
N LYS A 264 15.41 16.59 9.65
CA LYS A 264 14.79 17.87 9.22
C LYS A 264 13.45 17.67 8.53
N ILE A 265 13.33 16.62 7.69
CA ILE A 265 12.06 16.28 7.03
C ILE A 265 11.06 15.83 8.10
N SER A 266 11.46 14.99 9.05
CA SER A 266 10.59 14.54 10.15
C SER A 266 10.11 15.70 11.02
N GLU A 267 11.00 16.60 11.45
CA GLU A 267 10.65 17.80 12.23
C GLU A 267 9.68 18.73 11.49
N LYS A 268 9.78 18.83 10.16
CA LYS A 268 8.84 19.62 9.35
C LYS A 268 7.42 19.06 9.42
N TRP A 269 7.27 17.74 9.41
CA TRP A 269 5.97 17.07 9.33
C TRP A 269 5.35 16.75 10.69
N PHE A 270 6.18 16.48 11.71
CA PHE A 270 5.74 16.00 13.01
C PHE A 270 6.16 16.92 14.17
N GLY A 271 6.94 17.98 13.92
CA GLY A 271 7.44 18.90 14.95
C GLY A 271 8.62 18.36 15.77
N GLU A 272 8.96 17.08 15.60
CA GLU A 272 10.10 16.40 16.19
C GLU A 272 10.61 15.29 15.26
N ASP A 273 11.81 14.78 15.52
CA ASP A 273 12.38 13.68 14.75
C ASP A 273 11.99 12.32 15.32
N ILE A 274 10.97 11.72 14.71
CA ILE A 274 10.42 10.40 15.06
C ILE A 274 11.02 9.24 14.25
N THR A 275 12.04 9.50 13.45
CA THR A 275 12.66 8.46 12.60
C THR A 275 13.53 7.51 13.39
N THR A 276 13.73 6.29 12.88
CA THR A 276 14.48 5.22 13.58
C THR A 276 15.84 4.89 12.94
N ILE A 277 16.03 5.17 11.65
CA ILE A 277 17.29 4.87 10.95
C ILE A 277 18.44 5.69 11.56
N GLY A 278 19.52 5.01 11.92
CA GLY A 278 20.71 5.63 12.50
C GLY A 278 20.62 5.97 13.99
N LYS A 279 19.60 5.47 14.71
CA LYS A 279 19.40 5.68 16.16
C LYS A 279 19.51 4.41 16.99
#